data_AF-A0A820SME0-F1
#
_entry.id   AF-A0A820SME0-F1
#
_cell.length_a   1.000
_cell.length_b   1.000
_cell.length_c   1.000
_cell.angle_alpha   90.00
_cell.angle_beta   90.00
_cell.angle_gamma   90.00
#
_symmetry.space_group_name_H-M   'P 1'
#
loop_
_entity.id
_entity.type
_entity.pdbx_description
1 polymer ?
#
loop_
_entity_poly.entity_id
_entity_poly.type
_entity_poly.pdbx_seq_one_letter_code
_entity_poly.pdbx_strand_id
1 'polypeptide(L)'
;DTSSHTVIHVAVNNIHTNIIEYFIQLNSELVPTWPVLVGLINHADSSMKRAVVQCLHEMTTHGEEFWYPLLETGGIRRLIALLNVTDNSLVLSVLSVLCNITTNTEVRGE
;
A
#
# COMPACT_ATOMS: atom_id res chain seq x y z
N ASP A 1 16.73 -9.00 5.44
CA ASP A 1 16.26 -9.62 6.68
C ASP A 1 14.88 -10.23 6.41
N THR A 2 14.73 -11.54 6.53
CA THR A 2 13.47 -12.25 6.25
C THR A 2 12.45 -12.04 7.37
N SER A 3 12.91 -11.77 8.59
CA SER A 3 12.09 -11.64 9.78
C SER A 3 11.22 -10.38 9.77
N SER A 4 11.78 -9.23 9.39
CA SER A 4 11.04 -7.96 9.31
C SER A 4 9.96 -8.00 8.22
N HIS A 5 10.26 -8.63 7.09
CA HIS A 5 9.26 -8.90 6.06
C HIS A 5 8.10 -9.73 6.62
N THR A 6 8.39 -10.79 7.38
CA THR A 6 7.35 -11.62 8.01
C THR A 6 6.44 -10.80 8.92
N VAL A 7 6.98 -9.91 9.75
CA VAL A 7 6.15 -9.09 10.66
C VAL A 7 5.23 -8.14 9.87
N ILE A 8 5.73 -7.51 8.79
CA ILE A 8 4.90 -6.68 7.91
C ILE A 8 3.83 -7.53 7.22
N HIS A 9 4.15 -8.74 6.75
CA HIS A 9 3.17 -9.64 6.12
C HIS A 9 2.05 -10.01 7.09
N VAL A 10 2.38 -10.31 8.35
CA VAL A 10 1.37 -10.63 9.38
C VAL A 10 0.51 -9.40 9.68
N ALA A 11 1.10 -8.22 9.82
CA ALA A 11 0.33 -6.99 10.04
C ALA A 11 -0.63 -6.71 8.87
N VAL A 12 -0.16 -6.84 7.63
CA VAL A 12 -0.98 -6.66 6.42
C VAL A 12 -2.09 -7.70 6.34
N ASN A 13 -1.79 -8.98 6.56
CA ASN A 13 -2.77 -10.06 6.46
C ASN A 13 -3.93 -9.90 7.46
N ASN A 14 -3.69 -9.22 8.58
CA ASN A 14 -4.71 -8.91 9.59
C ASN A 14 -5.23 -7.46 9.49
N ILE A 15 -4.79 -6.68 8.50
CA ILE A 15 -5.18 -5.28 8.28
C ILE A 15 -4.92 -4.41 9.53
N HIS A 16 -3.78 -4.64 10.20
CA HIS A 16 -3.36 -3.85 11.36
C HIS A 16 -2.61 -2.59 10.90
N THR A 17 -3.33 -1.63 10.33
CA THR A 17 -2.78 -0.38 9.75
C THR A 17 -1.97 0.44 10.74
N ASN A 18 -2.39 0.51 12.00
CA ASN A 18 -1.63 1.14 13.09
C ASN A 18 -0.21 0.58 13.29
N ILE A 19 -0.03 -0.75 13.15
CA ILE A 19 1.29 -1.39 13.26
C ILE A 19 2.15 -1.04 12.03
N ILE A 20 1.53 -1.01 10.84
CA ILE A 20 2.20 -0.66 9.59
C ILE A 20 2.67 0.81 9.65
N GLU A 21 1.82 1.72 10.09
CA GLU A 21 2.13 3.13 10.30
C GLU A 21 3.25 3.32 11.31
N TYR A 22 3.24 2.58 12.42
CA TYR A 22 4.34 2.60 13.39
C TYR A 22 5.68 2.22 12.74
N PHE A 23 5.72 1.20 11.88
CA PHE A 23 6.95 0.84 11.17
C PHE A 23 7.38 1.88 10.13
N ILE A 24 6.44 2.59 9.51
CA ILE A 24 6.75 3.71 8.62
C ILE A 24 7.37 4.86 9.41
N GLN A 25 6.78 5.22 10.56
CA GLN A 25 7.28 6.27 11.45
C GLN A 25 8.65 5.94 12.04
N LEU A 26 8.90 4.66 12.34
CA LEU A 26 10.21 4.19 12.81
C LEU A 26 11.31 4.44 11.77
N ASN A 27 10.97 4.49 10.47
CA ASN A 27 11.87 4.80 9.35
C ASN A 27 13.24 4.09 9.43
N SER A 28 13.21 2.79 9.76
CA SER A 28 14.41 1.98 9.93
C SER A 28 14.70 1.15 8.69
N GLU A 29 15.96 1.12 8.25
CA GLU A 29 16.41 0.26 7.15
C GLU A 29 16.20 -1.24 7.44
N LEU A 30 16.11 -1.63 8.71
CA LEU A 30 15.84 -3.02 9.12
C LEU A 30 14.40 -3.45 8.79
N VAL A 31 13.48 -2.50 8.70
CA VAL A 31 12.05 -2.72 8.43
C VAL A 31 11.65 -1.86 7.23
N PRO A 32 12.01 -2.26 6.00
CA PRO A 32 11.75 -1.48 4.79
C PRO A 32 10.27 -1.56 4.39
N THR A 33 9.41 -0.88 5.14
CA THR A 33 7.94 -1.02 5.09
C THR A 33 7.38 -0.73 3.70
N TRP A 34 7.74 0.40 3.10
CA TRP A 34 7.23 0.78 1.78
C TRP A 34 7.62 -0.19 0.65
N PRO A 35 8.90 -0.57 0.47
CA PRO A 35 9.26 -1.61 -0.49
C PRO A 35 8.50 -2.92 -0.31
N VAL A 36 8.27 -3.34 0.94
CA VAL A 36 7.51 -4.56 1.24
C VAL A 36 6.04 -4.41 0.85
N LEU A 37 5.36 -3.33 1.27
CA LEU A 37 3.97 -3.06 0.92
C LEU A 37 3.77 -3.03 -0.60
N VAL A 38 4.63 -2.31 -1.33
CA VAL A 38 4.58 -2.24 -2.80
C VAL A 38 4.86 -3.60 -3.45
N GLY A 39 5.73 -4.41 -2.87
CA GLY A 39 5.94 -5.80 -3.29
C GLY A 39 4.68 -6.66 -3.14
N LEU A 40 3.96 -6.50 -2.03
CA LEU A 40 2.75 -7.26 -1.72
C LEU A 40 1.59 -6.98 -2.69
N ILE A 41 1.54 -5.82 -3.34
CA ILE A 41 0.52 -5.50 -4.36
C ILE A 41 0.54 -6.53 -5.51
N ASN A 42 1.70 -7.11 -5.81
CA ASN A 42 1.88 -8.13 -6.85
C ASN A 42 1.99 -9.55 -6.29
N HIS A 43 1.65 -9.79 -5.02
CA HIS A 43 1.77 -11.10 -4.40
C HIS A 43 0.96 -12.18 -5.14
N ALA A 44 1.47 -13.42 -5.18
CA ALA A 44 0.79 -14.51 -5.89
C ALA A 44 -0.59 -14.84 -5.29
N ASP A 45 -0.69 -14.74 -3.96
CA ASP A 45 -1.94 -14.91 -3.23
C ASP A 45 -2.85 -13.68 -3.35
N SER A 46 -4.04 -13.85 -3.92
CA SER A 46 -5.06 -12.82 -4.07
C SER A 46 -5.59 -12.28 -2.74
N SER A 47 -5.57 -13.08 -1.67
CA SER A 47 -5.98 -12.61 -0.34
C SER A 47 -5.00 -11.56 0.20
N MET A 48 -3.70 -11.82 0.06
CA MET A 48 -2.63 -10.88 0.41
C MET A 48 -2.69 -9.60 -0.43
N LYS A 49 -2.98 -9.71 -1.74
CA LYS A 49 -3.21 -8.54 -2.61
C LYS A 49 -4.35 -7.67 -2.10
N ARG A 50 -5.49 -8.28 -1.75
CA ARG A 50 -6.63 -7.55 -1.19
C ARG A 50 -6.28 -6.91 0.14
N ALA A 51 -5.60 -7.64 1.02
CA ALA A 51 -5.22 -7.16 2.33
C ALA A 51 -4.30 -5.93 2.25
N VAL A 52 -3.27 -5.95 1.39
CA VAL A 52 -2.39 -4.79 1.24
C VAL A 52 -3.10 -3.59 0.61
N VAL A 53 -3.98 -3.80 -0.37
CA VAL A 53 -4.75 -2.69 -0.97
C VAL A 53 -5.73 -2.10 0.04
N GLN A 54 -6.34 -2.93 0.89
CA GLN A 54 -7.19 -2.47 1.99
C GLN A 54 -6.40 -1.61 3.00
N CYS A 55 -5.21 -2.07 3.41
CA CYS A 55 -4.35 -1.28 4.30
C CYS A 55 -4.01 0.08 3.68
N LEU A 56 -3.62 0.10 2.40
CA LEU A 56 -3.32 1.34 1.69
C LEU A 56 -4.54 2.25 1.57
N HIS A 57 -5.74 1.69 1.38
CA HIS A 57 -6.98 2.46 1.35
C HIS A 57 -7.25 3.15 2.69
N GLU A 58 -7.18 2.42 3.79
CA GLU A 58 -7.35 2.99 5.14
C GLU A 58 -6.31 4.07 5.42
N MET A 59 -5.03 3.80 5.16
CA MET A 59 -3.95 4.77 5.41
C MET A 59 -4.14 6.04 4.58
N THR A 60 -4.35 5.91 3.26
CA THR A 60 -4.51 7.08 2.36
C THR A 60 -5.80 7.87 2.59
N THR A 61 -6.78 7.29 3.27
CA THR A 61 -8.01 8.00 3.67
C THR A 61 -7.76 8.98 4.81
N HIS A 62 -6.79 8.72 5.68
CA HIS A 62 -6.57 9.48 6.91
C HIS A 62 -5.28 10.30 6.93
N GLY A 63 -4.33 10.06 6.02
CA GLY A 63 -3.05 10.75 6.00
C GLY A 63 -2.51 11.05 4.60
N GLU A 64 -2.26 12.32 4.31
CA GLU A 64 -1.61 12.76 3.07
C GLU A 64 -0.12 12.38 3.06
N GLU A 65 0.49 12.19 4.23
CA GLU A 65 1.88 11.79 4.42
C GLU A 65 2.24 10.45 3.78
N PHE A 66 1.24 9.62 3.46
CA PHE A 66 1.43 8.31 2.85
C PHE A 66 1.50 8.37 1.31
N TRP A 67 1.16 9.51 0.71
CA TRP A 67 0.98 9.61 -0.74
C TRP A 67 2.33 9.71 -1.46
N TYR A 68 3.22 10.60 -1.01
CA TYR A 68 4.55 10.76 -1.60
C TYR A 68 5.40 9.48 -1.52
N PRO A 69 5.49 8.77 -0.37
CA PRO A 69 6.21 7.51 -0.31
C PRO A 69 5.63 6.42 -1.24
N LEU A 70 4.30 6.37 -1.40
CA LEU A 70 3.65 5.42 -2.31
C LEU A 70 3.95 5.74 -3.79
N LEU A 71 4.08 7.02 -4.14
CA LEU A 71 4.55 7.47 -5.45
C LEU A 71 6.01 7.07 -5.68
N GLU A 72 6.91 7.48 -4.79
CA GLU A 72 8.36 7.29 -4.91
C GLU A 72 8.76 5.81 -4.98
N THR A 73 8.05 4.94 -4.26
CA THR A 73 8.31 3.49 -4.29
C THR A 73 7.70 2.78 -5.51
N GLY A 74 7.03 3.51 -6.41
CA GLY A 74 6.41 2.98 -7.61
C GLY A 74 5.09 2.22 -7.35
N GLY A 75 4.46 2.46 -6.19
CA GLY A 75 3.18 1.87 -5.81
C GLY A 75 2.06 2.21 -6.77
N ILE A 76 2.01 3.45 -7.25
CA ILE A 76 0.97 3.92 -8.20
C ILE A 76 0.92 3.05 -9.46
N ARG A 77 2.08 2.77 -10.08
CA ARG A 77 2.13 1.93 -11.29
C ARG A 77 1.59 0.53 -11.04
N ARG A 78 1.84 -0.04 -9.86
CA ARG A 78 1.36 -1.38 -9.48
C ARG A 78 -0.14 -1.38 -9.20
N LEU A 79 -0.65 -0.35 -8.54
CA LEU A 79 -2.09 -0.16 -8.36
C LEU A 79 -2.81 -0.06 -9.70
N ILE A 80 -2.30 0.74 -10.64
CA ILE A 80 -2.87 0.83 -12.00
C ILE A 80 -2.90 -0.54 -12.69
N ALA A 81 -1.87 -1.37 -12.53
CA ALA A 81 -1.86 -2.71 -13.11
C ALA A 81 -2.99 -3.62 -12.57
N LEU A 82 -3.40 -3.43 -11.32
CA LEU A 82 -4.52 -4.17 -10.72
C LEU A 82 -5.90 -3.75 -11.27
N LEU A 83 -6.02 -2.62 -11.96
CA LEU A 83 -7.28 -2.22 -12.60
C LEU A 83 -7.70 -3.16 -13.74
N ASN A 84 -6.79 -3.99 -14.25
CA ASN A 84 -7.04 -4.94 -15.33
C ASN A 84 -7.44 -6.34 -14.85
N VAL A 85 -7.57 -6.56 -13.54
CA VAL A 85 -7.99 -7.87 -13.01
C VAL A 85 -9.53 -8.01 -13.01
N THR A 86 -10.03 -9.24 -12.94
CA THR A 86 -11.47 -9.52 -12.94
C THR A 86 -12.13 -9.40 -11.56
N ASP A 87 -11.36 -9.21 -10.50
CA ASP A 87 -11.87 -9.04 -9.13
C ASP A 87 -12.37 -7.60 -8.94
N ASN A 88 -13.67 -7.38 -9.19
CA ASN A 88 -14.30 -6.06 -9.07
C ASN A 88 -14.14 -5.44 -7.68
N SER A 89 -14.13 -6.24 -6.61
CA SER A 89 -13.96 -5.70 -5.26
C SER A 89 -12.56 -5.12 -5.09
N LEU A 90 -11.53 -5.84 -5.58
CA LEU A 90 -10.16 -5.35 -5.58
C LEU A 90 -10.02 -4.09 -6.44
N VAL A 91 -10.61 -4.07 -7.64
CA VAL A 91 -10.57 -2.91 -8.54
C VAL A 91 -11.17 -1.67 -7.87
N LEU A 92 -12.32 -1.81 -7.19
CA LEU A 92 -12.93 -0.70 -6.46
C LEU A 92 -12.05 -0.16 -5.32
N SER A 93 -11.42 -1.05 -4.55
CA SER A 93 -10.47 -0.64 -3.50
C SER A 93 -9.26 0.09 -4.09
N VAL A 94 -8.71 -0.42 -5.20
CA VAL A 94 -7.61 0.22 -5.92
C VAL A 94 -8.01 1.62 -6.42
N LEU A 95 -9.18 1.74 -7.04
CA LEU A 95 -9.71 3.04 -7.48
C LEU A 95 -9.87 4.01 -6.31
N SER A 96 -10.35 3.53 -5.16
CA SER A 96 -10.46 4.38 -3.97
C SER A 96 -9.10 4.89 -3.49
N VAL A 97 -8.07 4.05 -3.47
CA VAL A 97 -6.70 4.48 -3.15
C VAL A 97 -6.22 5.55 -4.14
N LEU A 98 -6.41 5.29 -5.44
CA LEU A 98 -6.00 6.23 -6.49
C LEU A 98 -6.75 7.57 -6.40
N CYS A 99 -8.05 7.56 -6.11
CA CYS A 99 -8.84 8.77 -5.87
C CYS A 99 -8.31 9.54 -4.66
N ASN A 100 -8.02 8.86 -3.55
CA ASN A 100 -7.50 9.49 -2.34
C ASN A 100 -6.17 10.21 -2.61
N ILE A 101 -5.24 9.60 -3.36
CA ILE A 101 -3.93 10.21 -3.61
C ILE A 101 -3.97 11.29 -4.72
N THR A 102 -4.90 11.20 -5.68
CA THR A 102 -4.98 12.15 -6.82
C THR A 102 -5.71 13.46 -6.51
N THR A 103 -6.29 13.58 -5.31
CA THR A 103 -6.74 14.88 -4.79
C THR A 103 -5.57 15.77 -4.38
N ASN A 104 -4.34 15.25 -4.27
CA ASN A 104 -3.14 16.04 -4.05
C ASN A 104 -2.57 16.62 -5.35
N THR A 105 -2.16 17.88 -5.30
CA THR A 105 -1.46 18.55 -6.40
C THR A 105 -0.06 17.96 -6.66
N GLU A 106 0.67 17.53 -5.63
CA GLU A 106 2.01 16.94 -5.77
C GLU A 106 1.97 15.58 -6.50
N VAL A 107 0.91 14.80 -6.30
CA VAL A 107 0.71 13.51 -7.00
C VAL A 107 0.24 13.71 -8.44
N ARG A 108 -0.43 14.82 -8.74
CA ARG A 108 -0.87 15.18 -10.10
C ARG A 108 0.28 15.60 -11.03
N GLY A 109 1.40 16.07 -10.48
CA GLY A 109 2.53 16.57 -11.26
C GLY A 109 2.25 17.90 -11.98
N GLU A 110 1.41 18.76 -11.37
CA GLU A 110 1.19 20.15 -11.80
C GLU A 110 2.17 21.12 -11.13
#